data_AF-A0A1B1FKH8-F1
#
_entry.id   AF-A0A1B1FKH8-F1
#
_cell.length_a   1.000
_cell.length_b   1.000
_cell.length_c   1.000
_cell.angle_alpha   90.00
_cell.angle_beta   90.00
_cell.angle_gamma   90.00
#
_symmetry.space_group_name_H-M   'P 1'
#
loop_
_entity.id
_entity.type
_entity.pdbx_description
1 polymer ?
#
loop_
_entity_poly.entity_id
_entity_poly.type
_entity_poly.pdbx_seq_one_letter_code
_entity_poly.pdbx_strand_id
1 'polypeptide(L)'
;MKYIFLFLCLCVCVQHGLSVMSEKQLAATKKLIRNTCTNKAGVAPEKVDNTYKGIFDFDDKPAMCYAHCVMMTYKLMKKDNTFDWEEGLKVLEANAPPSLLKSATGAFKHCKNAAKSLDNKCKAALEISKCLYDFDPANYFLP
;
A
#
# COMPACT_ATOMS: atom_id res chain seq x y z
N MET A 1 18.48 11.35 40.59
CA MET A 1 18.14 10.17 39.77
C MET A 1 16.86 10.35 38.93
N LYS A 2 15.78 10.92 39.47
CA LYS A 2 14.52 11.16 38.73
C LYS A 2 14.69 12.04 37.47
N TYR A 3 15.53 13.08 37.56
CA TYR A 3 15.83 13.98 36.44
C TYR A 3 16.78 13.39 35.38
N ILE A 4 17.65 12.45 35.77
CA ILE A 4 18.55 11.74 34.84
C ILE A 4 17.71 10.80 33.96
N PHE A 5 16.75 10.09 34.56
CA PHE A 5 15.82 9.24 33.82
C PHE A 5 14.89 10.07 32.90
N LEU A 6 14.48 11.26 33.37
CA LEU A 6 13.69 12.21 32.57
C LEU A 6 14.48 12.74 31.37
N PHE A 7 15.77 13.09 31.55
CA PHE A 7 16.67 13.52 30.48
C PHE A 7 16.99 12.38 29.49
N LEU A 8 17.17 11.15 29.99
CA LEU A 8 17.41 9.97 29.15
C LEU A 8 16.19 9.65 28.29
N CYS A 9 14.97 9.70 28.87
CA CYS A 9 13.73 9.59 28.11
C CYS A 9 13.56 10.71 27.08
N LEU A 10 13.91 11.95 27.42
CA LEU A 10 13.84 13.08 26.49
C LEU A 10 14.80 12.88 25.30
N CYS A 11 16.02 12.40 25.54
CA CYS A 11 16.99 12.10 24.48
C CYS A 11 16.54 10.96 23.56
N VAL A 12 15.89 9.92 24.09
CA VAL A 12 15.33 8.81 23.29
C VAL A 12 14.15 9.29 22.44
N CYS A 13 13.33 10.23 22.94
CA CYS A 13 12.26 10.83 22.15
C CYS A 13 12.78 11.70 20.99
N VAL A 14 13.90 12.41 21.18
CA VAL A 14 14.51 13.29 20.16
C VAL A 14 15.11 12.49 18.99
N GLN A 15 15.43 11.20 19.17
CA GLN A 15 15.96 10.35 18.09
C GLN A 15 14.91 9.85 17.08
N HIS A 16 13.62 10.13 17.27
CA HIS A 16 12.58 9.79 16.29
C HIS A 16 12.44 10.83 15.15
N GLY A 17 13.50 11.59 14.87
CA GLY A 17 13.55 12.49 13.71
C GLY A 17 13.69 11.70 12.41
N LEU A 18 12.64 11.69 11.59
CA LEU A 18 12.64 11.26 10.18
C LEU A 18 13.29 9.89 9.92
N SER A 19 12.73 8.82 10.48
CA SER A 19 13.12 7.47 10.08
C SER A 19 12.42 7.09 8.77
N VAL A 20 13.08 7.29 7.63
CA VAL A 20 12.74 6.57 6.40
C VAL A 20 12.85 5.07 6.70
N MET A 21 11.87 4.29 6.25
CA MET A 21 11.85 2.85 6.51
C MET A 21 13.02 2.18 5.79
N SER A 22 13.82 1.38 6.49
CA SER A 22 14.87 0.59 5.84
C SER A 22 14.27 -0.43 4.87
N GLU A 23 15.03 -0.86 3.86
CA GLU A 23 14.56 -1.87 2.89
C GLU A 23 14.13 -3.17 3.54
N LYS A 24 14.83 -3.61 4.60
CA LYS A 24 14.46 -4.80 5.38
C LYS A 24 13.11 -4.64 6.07
N GLN A 25 12.86 -3.47 6.66
CA GLN A 25 11.56 -3.17 7.28
C GLN A 25 10.45 -3.07 6.24
N LEU A 26 10.73 -2.52 5.06
CA LEU A 26 9.78 -2.46 3.95
C LEU A 26 9.39 -3.86 3.47
N ALA A 27 10.38 -4.75 3.26
CA ALA A 27 10.14 -6.13 2.84
C ALA A 27 9.34 -6.91 3.91
N ALA A 28 9.67 -6.75 5.18
CA ALA A 28 8.93 -7.37 6.28
C ALA A 28 7.49 -6.86 6.36
N THR A 29 7.28 -5.55 6.22
CA THR A 29 5.96 -4.92 6.18
C THR A 29 5.12 -5.44 5.02
N LYS A 30 5.70 -5.49 3.80
CA LYS A 30 5.02 -6.06 2.63
C LYS A 30 4.58 -7.50 2.88
N LYS A 31 5.48 -8.35 3.38
CA LYS A 31 5.17 -9.75 3.70
C LYS A 31 4.05 -9.88 4.74
N LEU A 32 4.07 -9.05 5.79
CA LEU A 32 3.04 -9.04 6.82
C LEU A 32 1.66 -8.67 6.25
N ILE A 33 1.59 -7.59 5.46
CA ILE A 33 0.35 -7.12 4.84
C ILE A 33 -0.19 -8.18 3.88
N ARG A 34 0.67 -8.73 3.02
CA ARG A 34 0.32 -9.82 2.10
C ARG A 34 -0.33 -10.99 2.84
N ASN A 35 0.33 -11.51 3.87
CA ASN A 35 -0.18 -12.66 4.63
C ASN A 35 -1.52 -12.33 5.31
N THR A 36 -1.61 -11.15 5.92
CA THR A 36 -2.83 -10.69 6.60
C THR A 36 -3.99 -10.60 5.63
N CYS A 37 -3.79 -9.96 4.47
CA CYS A 37 -4.84 -9.77 3.49
C CYS A 37 -5.18 -11.05 2.74
N THR A 38 -4.21 -11.93 2.50
CA THR A 38 -4.46 -13.27 1.91
C THR A 38 -5.42 -14.05 2.79
N ASN A 39 -5.12 -14.14 4.09
CA ASN A 39 -5.95 -14.82 5.07
C ASN A 39 -7.34 -14.17 5.22
N LYS A 40 -7.38 -12.83 5.29
CA LYS A 40 -8.63 -12.09 5.49
C LYS A 40 -9.58 -12.19 4.29
N ALA A 41 -9.03 -12.19 3.07
CA ALA A 41 -9.82 -12.32 1.85
C ALA A 41 -10.16 -13.77 1.52
N GLY A 42 -9.43 -14.75 2.07
CA GLY A 42 -9.56 -16.16 1.70
C GLY A 42 -9.13 -16.43 0.26
N VAL A 43 -8.22 -15.62 -0.28
CA VAL A 43 -7.74 -15.73 -1.66
C VAL A 43 -6.64 -16.78 -1.76
N ALA A 44 -6.61 -17.53 -2.86
CA ALA A 44 -5.52 -18.44 -3.16
C ALA A 44 -4.21 -17.64 -3.38
N PRO A 45 -3.07 -18.03 -2.78
CA PRO A 45 -1.80 -17.30 -2.95
C PRO A 45 -1.38 -17.10 -4.41
N GLU A 46 -1.67 -18.08 -5.27
CA GLU A 46 -1.41 -18.01 -6.71
C GLU A 46 -2.11 -16.83 -7.39
N LYS A 47 -3.35 -16.51 -6.99
CA LYS A 47 -4.10 -15.37 -7.53
C LYS A 47 -3.45 -14.04 -7.13
N VAL A 48 -2.83 -13.98 -5.94
CA VAL A 48 -2.02 -12.83 -5.53
C VAL A 48 -0.74 -12.75 -6.36
N ASP A 49 -0.02 -13.86 -6.55
CA ASP A 49 1.19 -13.92 -7.40
C ASP A 49 0.92 -13.51 -8.85
N ASN A 50 -0.25 -13.85 -9.37
CA ASN A 50 -0.67 -13.52 -10.72
C ASN A 50 -0.80 -12.01 -10.97
N THR A 51 -1.03 -11.19 -9.94
CA THR A 51 -1.08 -9.73 -10.07
C THR A 51 0.26 -9.14 -10.53
N TYR A 52 1.39 -9.72 -10.11
CA TYR A 52 2.74 -9.33 -10.56
C TYR A 52 3.01 -9.69 -12.02
N LYS A 53 2.19 -10.56 -12.61
CA LYS A 53 2.23 -10.95 -14.02
C LYS A 53 1.19 -10.20 -14.87
N GLY A 54 0.50 -9.23 -14.28
CA GLY A 54 -0.54 -8.46 -14.97
C GLY A 54 -1.89 -9.15 -15.06
N ILE A 55 -2.09 -10.24 -14.33
CA ILE A 55 -3.33 -11.02 -14.33
C ILE A 55 -4.16 -10.59 -13.12
N PHE A 56 -5.21 -9.81 -13.38
CA PHE A 56 -6.15 -9.32 -12.38
C PHE A 56 -7.52 -9.93 -12.63
N ASP A 57 -7.97 -10.79 -11.72
CA ASP A 57 -9.22 -11.54 -11.85
C ASP A 57 -10.39 -10.73 -11.28
N PHE A 58 -11.21 -10.16 -12.16
CA PHE A 58 -12.38 -9.34 -11.79
C PHE A 58 -13.63 -10.16 -11.48
N ASP A 59 -13.59 -11.49 -11.68
CA ASP A 59 -14.69 -12.39 -11.39
C ASP A 59 -14.47 -13.13 -10.05
N ASP A 60 -13.22 -13.23 -9.59
CA ASP A 60 -12.86 -13.77 -8.28
C ASP A 60 -13.01 -12.73 -7.16
N LYS A 61 -14.10 -12.86 -6.38
CA LYS A 61 -14.39 -11.97 -5.24
C LYS A 61 -13.27 -11.96 -4.19
N PRO A 62 -12.68 -13.10 -3.76
CA PRO A 62 -11.51 -13.09 -2.89
C PRO A 62 -10.33 -12.26 -3.42
N ALA A 63 -9.98 -12.38 -4.70
CA ALA A 63 -8.89 -11.62 -5.33
C ALA A 63 -9.18 -10.12 -5.36
N MET A 64 -10.39 -9.72 -5.73
CA MET A 64 -10.82 -8.32 -5.63
C MET A 64 -10.74 -7.79 -4.18
N CYS A 65 -11.22 -8.57 -3.21
CA CYS A 65 -11.25 -8.14 -1.81
C CYS A 65 -9.86 -8.18 -1.14
N TYR A 66 -8.92 -8.97 -1.67
CA TYR A 66 -7.51 -8.89 -1.32
C TYR A 66 -6.94 -7.51 -1.65
N ALA A 67 -7.14 -7.04 -2.89
CA ALA A 67 -6.71 -5.71 -3.30
C ALA A 67 -7.31 -4.61 -2.40
N HIS A 68 -8.60 -4.72 -2.08
CA HIS A 68 -9.25 -3.79 -1.14
C HIS A 68 -8.63 -3.83 0.26
N CYS A 69 -8.33 -5.02 0.79
CA CYS A 69 -7.64 -5.14 2.08
C CYS A 69 -6.30 -4.39 2.07
N VAL A 70 -5.47 -4.63 1.04
CA VAL A 70 -4.15 -3.99 0.90
C VAL A 70 -4.30 -2.47 0.81
N MET A 71 -5.19 -1.98 -0.05
CA MET A 71 -5.41 -0.55 -0.27
C MET A 71 -5.88 0.14 1.01
N MET A 72 -6.80 -0.48 1.77
CA MET A 72 -7.24 0.05 3.07
C MET A 72 -6.14 0.05 4.12
N THR A 73 -5.29 -0.98 4.15
CA THR A 73 -4.13 -1.04 5.06
C THR A 73 -3.15 0.10 4.80
N TYR A 74 -2.92 0.44 3.53
CA TYR A 74 -2.11 1.61 3.16
C TYR A 74 -2.86 2.94 3.21
N LYS A 75 -4.15 2.95 3.60
CA LYS A 75 -5.02 4.14 3.59
C LYS A 75 -5.11 4.83 2.23
N LEU A 76 -5.10 4.02 1.17
CA LEU A 76 -5.19 4.46 -0.22
C LEU A 76 -6.64 4.52 -0.72
N MET A 77 -7.64 4.28 0.12
CA MET A 77 -9.04 4.29 -0.29
C MET A 77 -9.87 5.19 0.61
N LYS A 78 -10.67 6.04 -0.03
CA LYS A 78 -11.65 6.89 0.63
C LYS A 78 -12.92 6.10 0.95
N LYS A 79 -13.78 6.69 1.78
CA LYS A 79 -15.06 6.09 2.19
C LYS A 79 -16.04 5.88 1.03
N ASP A 80 -15.91 6.66 -0.04
CA ASP A 80 -16.70 6.57 -1.27
C ASP A 80 -16.09 5.60 -2.31
N ASN A 81 -15.12 4.78 -1.88
CA ASN A 81 -14.37 3.84 -2.70
C ASN A 81 -13.48 4.44 -3.79
N THR A 82 -13.28 5.76 -3.79
CA THR A 82 -12.30 6.41 -4.67
C THR A 82 -10.87 6.27 -4.15
N PHE A 83 -9.89 6.46 -5.03
CA PHE A 83 -8.47 6.37 -4.70
C PHE A 83 -8.02 7.62 -3.91
N ASP A 84 -7.48 7.41 -2.70
CA ASP A 84 -6.93 8.50 -1.87
C ASP A 84 -5.48 8.82 -2.26
N TRP A 85 -5.29 9.22 -3.51
CA TRP A 85 -3.97 9.43 -4.09
C TRP A 85 -3.21 10.59 -3.44
N GLU A 86 -3.88 11.64 -2.98
CA GLU A 86 -3.24 12.81 -2.35
C GLU A 86 -2.65 12.45 -0.99
N GLU A 87 -3.43 11.79 -0.13
CA GLU A 87 -2.92 11.37 1.17
C GLU A 87 -1.87 10.26 1.01
N GLY A 88 -2.09 9.35 0.06
CA GLY A 88 -1.11 8.35 -0.32
C GLY A 88 0.23 8.94 -0.77
N LEU A 89 0.22 10.02 -1.56
CA LEU A 89 1.45 10.73 -1.96
C LEU A 89 2.19 11.30 -0.75
N LYS A 90 1.50 11.94 0.20
CA LYS A 90 2.13 12.47 1.41
C LYS A 90 2.82 11.37 2.22
N VAL A 91 2.15 10.22 2.37
CA VAL A 91 2.71 9.08 3.08
C VAL A 91 3.94 8.52 2.37
N LEU A 92 3.90 8.43 1.03
CA LEU A 92 5.05 8.02 0.22
C LEU A 92 6.22 8.99 0.37
N GLU A 93 5.99 10.30 0.23
CA GLU A 93 7.03 11.34 0.36
C GLU A 93 7.71 11.32 1.74
N ALA A 94 6.95 11.02 2.79
CA ALA A 94 7.47 10.99 4.15
C ALA A 94 8.22 9.68 4.52
N ASN A 95 7.86 8.53 3.93
CA ASN A 95 8.29 7.23 4.44
C ASN A 95 8.95 6.30 3.40
N ALA A 96 8.73 6.53 2.11
CA ALA A 96 9.19 5.61 1.07
C ALA A 96 10.68 5.80 0.76
N PRO A 97 11.40 4.72 0.44
CA PRO A 97 12.75 4.84 -0.11
C PRO A 97 12.73 5.54 -1.48
N PRO A 98 13.82 6.22 -1.89
CA PRO A 98 13.87 7.00 -3.13
C PRO A 98 13.50 6.21 -4.40
N SER A 99 13.84 4.92 -4.44
CA SER A 99 13.52 4.02 -5.56
C SER A 99 12.02 3.86 -5.78
N LEU A 100 11.26 3.70 -4.69
CA LEU A 100 9.80 3.54 -4.74
C LEU A 100 9.10 4.89 -4.99
N LEU A 101 9.61 5.96 -4.39
CA LEU A 101 8.99 7.29 -4.46
C LEU A 101 8.77 7.73 -5.91
N LYS A 102 9.80 7.64 -6.77
CA LYS A 102 9.72 8.13 -8.16
C LYS A 102 8.64 7.41 -8.98
N SER A 103 8.61 6.08 -8.94
CA SER A 103 7.64 5.29 -9.71
C SER A 103 6.22 5.44 -9.14
N ALA A 104 6.07 5.31 -7.82
CA ALA A 104 4.77 5.38 -7.16
C ALA A 104 4.10 6.76 -7.32
N THR A 105 4.87 7.86 -7.25
CA THR A 105 4.31 9.21 -7.49
C THR A 105 3.71 9.37 -8.88
N GLY A 106 4.37 8.82 -9.91
CA GLY A 106 3.84 8.83 -11.28
C GLY A 106 2.55 8.02 -11.39
N ALA A 107 2.57 6.80 -10.84
CA ALA A 107 1.43 5.90 -10.85
C ALA A 107 0.22 6.50 -10.13
N PHE A 108 0.43 7.19 -9.00
CA PHE A 108 -0.65 7.76 -8.21
C PHE A 108 -1.37 8.87 -8.97
N LYS A 109 -0.60 9.77 -9.60
CA LYS A 109 -1.14 10.86 -10.41
C LYS A 109 -1.87 10.34 -11.64
N HIS A 110 -1.35 9.29 -12.28
CA HIS A 110 -1.99 8.67 -13.44
C HIS A 110 -3.31 7.98 -13.05
N CYS A 111 -3.31 7.24 -11.95
CA CYS A 111 -4.44 6.39 -11.53
C CYS A 111 -5.46 7.06 -10.62
N LYS A 112 -5.36 8.39 -10.40
CA LYS A 112 -6.24 9.14 -9.48
C LYS A 112 -7.75 8.88 -9.66
N ASN A 113 -8.19 8.59 -10.88
CA ASN A 113 -9.59 8.33 -11.24
C ASN A 113 -9.81 6.89 -11.74
N ALA A 114 -8.94 5.93 -11.36
CA ALA A 114 -8.98 4.57 -11.87
C ALA A 114 -10.21 3.78 -11.41
N ALA A 115 -10.67 4.01 -10.17
CA ALA A 115 -11.90 3.39 -9.67
C ALA A 115 -13.12 3.86 -10.46
N LYS A 116 -13.86 2.90 -11.04
CA LYS A 116 -15.10 3.08 -11.78
C LYS A 116 -16.28 2.44 -11.06
N SER A 117 -16.07 1.30 -10.43
CA SER A 117 -17.11 0.50 -9.76
C SER A 117 -17.30 0.93 -8.30
N LEU A 118 -17.71 2.18 -8.06
CA LEU A 118 -17.78 2.78 -6.71
C LEU A 118 -18.82 2.13 -5.78
N ASP A 119 -19.80 1.41 -6.32
CA ASP A 119 -20.76 0.60 -5.59
C ASP A 119 -20.16 -0.73 -5.06
N ASN A 120 -19.01 -1.14 -5.60
CA ASN A 120 -18.29 -2.34 -5.19
C ASN A 120 -16.85 -2.03 -4.80
N LYS A 121 -16.63 -1.83 -3.50
CA LYS A 121 -15.32 -1.52 -2.92
C LYS A 121 -14.19 -2.49 -3.32
N CYS A 122 -14.49 -3.78 -3.48
CA CYS A 122 -13.48 -4.77 -3.84
C CYS A 122 -13.07 -4.62 -5.31
N LYS A 123 -14.06 -4.40 -6.19
CA LYS A 123 -13.82 -4.16 -7.61
C LYS A 123 -13.10 -2.82 -7.84
N ALA A 124 -13.55 -1.75 -7.18
CA ALA A 124 -12.89 -0.45 -7.22
C ALA A 124 -11.40 -0.53 -6.82
N ALA A 125 -11.09 -1.28 -5.75
CA ALA A 125 -9.70 -1.48 -5.34
C ALA A 125 -8.87 -2.24 -6.38
N LEU A 126 -9.45 -3.25 -7.03
CA LEU A 126 -8.77 -4.02 -8.07
C LEU A 126 -8.55 -3.19 -9.34
N GLU A 127 -9.49 -2.32 -9.72
CA GLU A 127 -9.35 -1.36 -10.82
C GLU A 127 -8.18 -0.41 -10.58
N ILE A 128 -8.06 0.14 -9.36
CA ILE A 128 -6.91 0.98 -8.98
C ILE A 128 -5.62 0.16 -9.03
N SER A 129 -5.61 -1.02 -8.41
CA SER A 129 -4.43 -1.89 -8.35
C SER A 129 -3.92 -2.28 -9.74
N LYS A 130 -4.84 -2.59 -10.65
CA LYS A 130 -4.53 -2.87 -12.06
C LYS A 130 -3.95 -1.63 -12.77
N CYS A 131 -4.54 -0.45 -12.58
CA CYS A 131 -4.00 0.78 -13.15
C CYS A 131 -2.56 1.05 -12.67
N LEU A 132 -2.29 0.84 -11.37
CA LEU A 132 -0.95 1.02 -10.80
C LEU A 132 0.07 0.04 -11.43
N TYR A 133 -0.35 -1.20 -11.70
CA TYR A 133 0.46 -2.16 -12.45
C TYR A 133 0.67 -1.73 -13.89
N ASP A 134 -0.39 -1.41 -14.62
CA ASP A 134 -0.32 -1.08 -16.05
C ASP A 134 0.56 0.16 -16.32
N PHE A 135 0.63 1.10 -15.38
CA PHE A 135 1.48 2.28 -15.48
C PHE A 135 2.99 1.94 -15.43
N ASP A 136 3.41 1.07 -14.51
CA ASP A 136 4.82 0.67 -14.36
C ASP A 136 4.93 -0.76 -13.82
N PRO A 137 4.77 -1.79 -14.69
CA PRO A 137 4.77 -3.19 -14.28
C PRO A 137 6.06 -3.61 -13.58
N ALA A 138 7.20 -3.05 -14.00
CA ALA A 138 8.51 -3.39 -13.47
C ALA A 138 8.70 -2.92 -12.01
N ASN A 139 7.96 -1.88 -11.60
CA ASN A 139 8.04 -1.29 -10.27
C ASN A 139 6.72 -1.44 -9.48
N TYR A 140 5.85 -2.38 -9.87
CA TYR A 140 4.61 -2.64 -9.14
C TYR A 140 4.90 -2.99 -7.69
N PHE A 141 4.31 -2.24 -6.76
CA PHE A 141 4.78 -2.20 -5.38
C PHE A 141 3.81 -2.80 -4.35
N LEU A 142 2.55 -3.05 -4.72
CA LEU A 142 1.58 -3.65 -3.81
C LEU A 142 1.98 -5.10 -3.46
N PRO A 143 1.75 -5.58 -2.23
CA PRO A 143 2.14 -6.93 -1.76
C PRO A 143 1.38 -8.10 -2.38
#